data_AF-A0A843JH18-F1
#
_entry.id   AF-A0A843JH18-F1
#
_cell.length_a   1.000
_cell.length_b   1.000
_cell.length_c   1.000
_cell.angle_alpha   90.00
_cell.angle_beta   90.00
_cell.angle_gamma   90.00
#
_symmetry.space_group_name_H-M   'P 1'
#
loop_
_entity.id
_entity.type
_entity.pdbx_description
1 polymer ?
#
loop_
_entity_poly.entity_id
_entity_poly.type
_entity_poly.pdbx_seq_one_letter_code
_entity_poly.pdbx_strand_id
1 'polypeptide(L)'
;MKQTVILGNIVTMDDKRPSAKAALVKNGVFTYIGDADTAKQLGGPDAEILDYGDSFIYPGFLESHTHGAFAGYRSIGQANLSVVMPPDYKKYPAVI
;
A
#
# COMPACT_ATOMS: atom_id res chain seq x y z
N MET A 1 -23.12 -7.35 -7.56
CA MET A 1 -21.73 -7.61 -7.15
C MET A 1 -20.84 -6.57 -7.80
N LYS A 2 -20.02 -5.85 -7.04
CA LYS A 2 -19.30 -4.66 -7.52
C LYS A 2 -18.19 -5.08 -8.50
N GLN A 3 -18.22 -4.55 -9.72
CA GLN A 3 -17.18 -4.72 -10.74
C GLN A 3 -16.42 -3.40 -10.85
N THR A 4 -15.10 -3.47 -10.85
CA THR A 4 -14.26 -2.26 -10.91
C THR A 4 -13.23 -2.42 -12.02
N VAL A 5 -13.22 -1.48 -12.96
CA VAL A 5 -12.17 -1.33 -13.96
C VAL A 5 -11.17 -0.32 -13.43
N ILE A 6 -9.91 -0.73 -13.39
CA ILE A 6 -8.78 0.09 -12.97
C ILE A 6 -7.99 0.47 -14.21
N LEU A 7 -7.71 1.76 -14.41
CA LEU A 7 -6.91 2.29 -15.52
C LEU A 7 -5.65 2.96 -14.98
N GLY A 8 -4.50 2.72 -15.61
CA GLY A 8 -3.23 3.34 -15.22
C GLY A 8 -2.02 2.57 -15.72
N ASN A 9 -0.82 2.93 -15.25
CA ASN A 9 0.42 2.20 -15.55
C ASN A 9 0.61 1.02 -14.58
N ILE A 10 0.08 -0.15 -14.92
CA ILE A 10 0.12 -1.31 -14.03
C ILE A 10 1.40 -2.11 -14.26
N VAL A 11 2.19 -2.29 -13.21
CA VAL A 11 3.29 -3.27 -13.15
C VAL A 11 2.76 -4.52 -12.47
N THR A 12 2.82 -5.67 -13.13
CA THR A 12 2.13 -6.89 -12.66
C THR A 12 3.05 -7.84 -11.87
N MET A 13 4.37 -7.73 -12.08
CA MET A 13 5.38 -8.72 -11.67
C MET A 13 5.20 -10.13 -12.29
N ASP A 14 4.38 -10.29 -13.34
CA ASP A 14 4.29 -11.50 -14.15
C ASP A 14 5.27 -11.43 -15.33
N ASP A 15 6.23 -12.34 -15.42
CA ASP A 15 7.23 -12.41 -16.50
C ASP A 15 6.60 -12.46 -17.90
N LYS A 16 5.41 -13.07 -18.03
CA LYS A 16 4.70 -13.16 -19.32
C LYS A 16 3.94 -11.88 -19.67
N ARG A 17 3.69 -11.02 -18.69
CA ARG A 17 2.92 -9.77 -18.87
C ARG A 17 3.39 -8.72 -17.87
N PRO A 18 4.63 -8.22 -17.94
CA PRO A 18 5.23 -7.39 -16.89
C PRO A 18 4.52 -6.04 -16.69
N SER A 19 3.80 -5.57 -17.71
CA SER A 19 3.05 -4.31 -17.69
C SER A 19 1.65 -4.46 -18.30
N ALA A 20 0.71 -3.63 -17.85
CA ALA A 20 -0.63 -3.48 -18.40
C ALA A 20 -1.14 -2.04 -18.29
N LYS A 21 -2.21 -1.71 -19.01
CA LYS A 21 -2.87 -0.40 -18.97
C LYS A 21 -4.20 -0.42 -18.21
N ALA A 22 -4.74 -1.60 -17.96
CA ALA A 22 -5.97 -1.77 -17.19
C ALA A 22 -6.08 -3.14 -16.53
N ALA A 23 -6.96 -3.21 -15.54
CA ALA A 23 -7.38 -4.45 -14.90
C ALA A 23 -8.87 -4.42 -14.57
N LEU A 24 -9.49 -5.59 -14.50
CA LEU A 24 -10.88 -5.77 -14.07
C LEU A 24 -10.93 -6.63 -12.81
N VAL A 25 -11.48 -6.06 -11.75
CA VAL A 25 -11.70 -6.73 -10.47
C VAL A 25 -13.18 -7.07 -10.33
N LYS A 26 -13.48 -8.35 -10.07
CA LYS A 26 -14.83 -8.82 -9.72
C LYS A 26 -14.75 -9.47 -8.35
N ASN A 27 -15.52 -8.95 -7.39
CA ASN A 27 -15.57 -9.47 -6.01
C ASN A 27 -14.18 -9.58 -5.34
N GLY A 28 -13.33 -8.58 -5.54
CA GLY A 28 -11.98 -8.55 -4.96
C GLY A 28 -10.95 -9.43 -5.68
N VAL A 29 -11.31 -10.07 -6.80
CA VAL A 29 -10.40 -10.91 -7.60
C VAL A 29 -10.16 -10.29 -8.97
N PHE A 30 -8.90 -10.25 -9.40
CA PHE A 30 -8.54 -9.87 -10.78
C PHE A 30 -9.03 -10.93 -11.76
N THR A 31 -9.92 -10.55 -12.67
CA THR A 31 -10.46 -11.41 -13.73
C THR A 31 -9.90 -11.10 -15.10
N TYR A 32 -9.29 -9.92 -15.28
CA TYR A 32 -8.60 -9.52 -16.49
C TYR A 32 -7.52 -8.49 -16.15
N ILE A 33 -6.39 -8.54 -16.86
CA ILE A 33 -5.27 -7.58 -16.78
C ILE A 33 -4.72 -7.41 -18.20
N GLY A 34 -4.70 -6.20 -18.75
CA GLY A 34 -4.28 -5.97 -20.13
C GLY A 34 -4.55 -4.55 -20.61
N ASP A 35 -5.21 -4.42 -21.76
CA ASP A 35 -5.58 -3.14 -22.36
C ASP A 35 -6.89 -2.57 -21.79
N ALA A 36 -7.04 -1.25 -21.93
CA ALA A 36 -8.17 -0.52 -21.38
C ALA A 36 -9.51 -0.84 -22.05
N ASP A 37 -9.50 -1.06 -23.37
CA ASP A 37 -10.72 -1.27 -24.14
C ASP A 37 -11.36 -2.62 -23.79
N THR A 38 -10.55 -3.67 -23.73
CA THR A 38 -11.00 -5.01 -23.31
C THR A 38 -11.45 -5.00 -21.84
N ALA A 39 -10.73 -4.31 -20.94
CA ALA A 39 -11.14 -4.22 -19.54
C ALA A 39 -12.51 -3.53 -19.39
N LYS A 40 -12.74 -2.42 -20.11
CA LYS A 40 -14.02 -1.70 -20.13
C LYS A 40 -15.13 -2.55 -20.74
N GLN A 41 -14.86 -3.24 -21.85
CA GLN A 41 -15.83 -4.15 -22.48
C GLN A 41 -16.25 -5.29 -21.54
N LEU A 42 -15.29 -5.91 -20.86
CA LEU A 42 -15.53 -7.02 -19.93
C LEU A 42 -16.19 -6.59 -18.61
N GLY A 43 -15.98 -5.33 -18.21
CA GLY A 43 -16.60 -4.72 -17.02
C GLY A 43 -18.08 -4.38 -17.24
N GLY A 44 -18.44 -4.00 -18.47
CA GLY A 44 -19.79 -3.58 -18.82
C GLY A 44 -20.14 -2.16 -18.34
N PRO A 45 -21.34 -1.67 -18.66
CA PRO A 45 -21.72 -0.27 -18.43
C PRO A 45 -21.84 0.12 -16.95
N ASP A 46 -22.07 -0.85 -16.06
CA ASP A 46 -22.27 -0.61 -14.62
C ASP A 46 -20.98 -0.76 -13.80
N ALA A 47 -19.84 -0.99 -14.45
CA ALA A 47 -18.56 -1.08 -13.74
C ALA A 47 -18.14 0.28 -13.18
N GLU A 48 -17.69 0.29 -11.93
CA GLU A 48 -16.99 1.44 -11.37
C GLU A 48 -15.66 1.62 -12.10
N ILE A 49 -15.36 2.84 -12.53
CA ILE A 49 -14.09 3.17 -13.17
C ILE A 49 -13.20 3.91 -12.17
N LEU A 50 -12.02 3.35 -11.91
CA LEU A 50 -10.94 4.01 -11.19
C LEU A 50 -9.82 4.33 -12.18
N ASP A 51 -9.69 5.61 -12.54
CA ASP A 51 -8.66 6.07 -13.47
C ASP A 51 -7.56 6.83 -12.74
N TYR A 52 -6.34 6.31 -12.82
CA TYR A 52 -5.15 6.88 -12.18
C TYR A 52 -4.23 7.59 -13.18
N GLY A 53 -4.64 7.74 -14.44
CA GLY A 53 -3.87 8.41 -15.49
C GLY A 53 -2.48 7.80 -15.67
N ASP A 54 -1.45 8.64 -15.57
CA ASP A 54 -0.05 8.23 -15.72
C ASP A 54 0.59 7.68 -14.44
N SER A 55 -0.18 7.57 -13.35
CA SER A 55 0.33 6.99 -12.09
C SER A 55 0.64 5.51 -12.25
N PHE A 56 1.65 5.05 -11.51
CA PHE A 56 2.02 3.64 -11.47
C PHE A 56 1.26 2.87 -10.39
N ILE A 57 0.81 1.68 -10.76
CA ILE A 57 0.07 0.75 -9.91
C ILE A 57 0.91 -0.52 -9.78
N TYR A 58 1.15 -0.94 -8.54
CA TYR A 58 1.93 -2.12 -8.21
C TYR A 58 1.08 -3.13 -7.43
N PRO A 59 1.51 -4.41 -7.35
CA PRO A 59 0.95 -5.33 -6.37
C PRO A 59 1.14 -4.73 -4.97
N GLY A 60 0.19 -4.98 -4.08
CA GLY A 60 0.33 -4.59 -2.68
C GLY A 60 1.63 -5.17 -2.10
N PHE A 61 2.35 -4.36 -1.33
CA PHE A 61 3.56 -4.83 -0.67
C PHE A 61 3.23 -5.95 0.31
N LEU A 62 3.98 -7.05 0.23
CA LEU A 62 3.90 -8.16 1.15
C LEU A 62 5.09 -8.08 2.11
N GLU A 63 4.79 -7.87 3.40
CA GLU A 63 5.76 -7.98 4.47
C GLU A 63 5.80 -9.45 4.94
N SER A 64 6.93 -10.11 4.76
CA SER A 64 7.09 -11.53 5.08
C SER A 64 7.43 -11.77 6.55
N HIS A 65 8.01 -10.78 7.23
CA HIS A 65 8.41 -10.92 8.62
C HIS A 65 8.49 -9.58 9.34
N THR A 66 7.49 -9.31 10.18
CA THR A 66 7.47 -8.14 11.05
C THR A 66 6.98 -8.47 12.45
N HIS A 67 7.38 -7.65 13.41
CA HIS A 67 6.83 -7.63 14.76
C HIS A 67 5.89 -6.43 14.94
N GLY A 68 4.78 -6.40 14.19
CA GLY A 68 3.87 -5.26 14.14
C GLY A 68 3.35 -4.79 15.50
N ALA A 69 3.00 -5.73 16.40
CA ALA A 69 2.57 -5.39 17.75
C ALA A 69 3.68 -4.70 18.56
N PHE A 70 4.92 -5.20 18.47
CA PHE A 70 6.07 -4.60 19.16
C PHE A 70 6.39 -3.23 18.60
N ALA A 71 6.35 -3.07 17.26
CA ALA A 71 6.52 -1.78 16.61
C ALA A 71 5.45 -0.77 17.08
N GLY A 72 4.19 -1.21 17.20
CA GLY A 72 3.11 -0.42 17.76
C GLY A 72 3.40 0.02 19.20
N TYR A 73 3.72 -0.91 20.10
CA TYR A 73 4.07 -0.58 21.49
C TYR A 73 5.22 0.42 21.60
N ARG A 74 6.26 0.28 20.77
CA ARG A 74 7.37 1.25 20.73
C ARG A 74 6.92 2.63 20.24
N SER A 75 6.01 2.69 19.29
CA SER A 75 5.62 3.93 18.62
C SER A 75 4.65 4.79 19.44
N ILE A 76 3.71 4.16 20.14
CA ILE A 76 2.66 4.88 20.90
C ILE A 76 2.72 4.66 22.42
N GLY A 77 3.45 3.65 22.89
CA GLY A 77 3.42 3.21 24.29
C GLY A 77 4.75 3.29 25.04
N GLN A 78 5.82 3.75 24.40
CA GLN A 78 7.14 3.87 25.02
C GLN A 78 7.73 5.25 24.77
N ALA A 79 8.34 5.83 25.80
CA ALA A 79 9.13 7.04 25.64
C ALA A 79 10.39 6.71 24.83
N ASN A 80 10.59 7.41 23.72
CA ASN A 80 11.82 7.27 22.95
C ASN A 80 12.96 8.04 23.64
N LEU A 81 13.82 7.32 24.35
CA LEU A 81 15.00 7.88 25.02
C LEU A 81 16.25 7.91 24.12
N SER A 82 16.17 7.50 22.84
CA SER A 82 17.33 7.46 21.95
C SER A 82 17.90 8.83 21.60
N VAL A 83 17.14 9.89 21.86
CA VAL A 83 17.53 11.30 21.64
C VAL A 83 17.83 12.03 22.96
N VAL A 84 17.75 11.33 24.09
CA VAL A 84 17.97 11.92 25.41
C VAL A 84 19.43 11.71 25.79
N MET A 85 20.17 12.81 25.92
CA MET A 85 21.49 12.78 26.52
C MET A 85 21.38 12.40 28.00
N PRO A 86 22.37 11.69 28.58
CA PRO A 86 22.41 11.45 30.02
C PRO A 86 22.20 12.76 30.77
N PRO A 87 21.37 12.77 31.84
CA PRO A 87 21.13 13.99 32.60
C PRO A 87 22.47 14.54 33.13
N ASP A 88 22.69 15.85 32.98
CA ASP A 88 23.76 16.51 33.72
C ASP A 88 23.34 16.62 35.19
N TYR A 89 23.62 15.57 35.96
CA TYR A 89 23.29 15.48 37.37
C TYR A 89 23.92 16.60 38.21
N LYS A 90 24.95 17.31 37.70
CA LYS A 90 25.53 18.46 38.40
C LYS A 90 24.68 19.74 38.29
N LYS A 91 23.73 19.79 37.34
CA LYS A 91 22.87 20.95 37.09
C LYS A 91 21.63 21.00 37.99
N TYR A 92 21.21 19.86 38.54
CA TYR A 92 20.07 19.78 39.46
C TYR A 92 20.61 19.65 40.90
N PRO A 93 20.56 20.70 41.73
CA PRO A 93 20.94 20.56 43.13
C PRO A 93 20.05 19.50 43.77
N ALA A 94 20.66 18.59 44.54
CA ALA A 94 19.94 17.54 45.24
C ALA A 94 18.78 18.17 46.02
N VAL A 95 17.56 17.72 45.72
CA VAL A 95 16.40 18.06 46.54
C VAL A 95 16.57 17.27 47.83
N ILE A 96 17.10 17.94 48.85
CA ILE A 96 17.15 17.48 50.24
C ILE A 96 15.91 18.00 50.94
#